data_AF-A0AAN4N2M2-F1
#
_entry.id   AF-A0AAN4N2M2-F1
#
_cell.length_a   1.000
_cell.length_b   1.000
_cell.length_c   1.000
_cell.angle_alpha   90.00
_cell.angle_beta   90.00
_cell.angle_gamma   90.00
#
_symmetry.space_group_name_H-M   'P 1'
#
loop_
_entity.id
_entity.type
_entity.pdbx_description
1 polymer ?
#
loop_
_entity_poly.entity_id
_entity_poly.type
_entity_poly.pdbx_seq_one_letter_code
_entity_poly.pdbx_strand_id
1 'polypeptide(L)'
;MEQTFKARNPQLGVWLFAIGIIACIAISFITIQAIWIGTACIGPSATIYFSQTSCKYIVKKNGDLQIVNDFFRQKRTFSHITDVTYTRHALGMQKIKIRHATGFVMIDPQSPRELIKALQKTNPDVRVKNFI
;
A
#
# COMPACT_ATOMS: atom_id res chain seq x y z
N MET A 1 -16.74 -9.76 13.05
CA MET A 1 -16.60 -8.30 12.83
C MET A 1 -15.71 -8.11 11.61
N GLU A 2 -15.96 -7.09 10.79
CA GLU A 2 -15.03 -6.75 9.69
C GLU A 2 -13.78 -6.10 10.31
N GLN A 3 -12.58 -6.56 9.93
CA GLN A 3 -11.33 -6.01 10.45
C GLN A 3 -10.68 -5.13 9.39
N THR A 4 -10.35 -3.90 9.77
CA THR A 4 -9.70 -2.92 8.89
C THR A 4 -8.26 -2.74 9.30
N PHE A 5 -7.35 -2.87 8.34
CA PHE A 5 -5.92 -2.72 8.49
C PHE A 5 -5.43 -1.58 7.62
N LYS A 6 -4.50 -0.77 8.14
CA LYS A 6 -3.92 0.35 7.41
C LYS A 6 -2.74 -0.11 6.57
N ALA A 7 -2.54 0.49 5.39
CA ALA A 7 -1.30 0.34 4.65
C ALA A 7 -0.12 0.99 5.38
N ARG A 8 1.07 0.44 5.21
CA ARG A 8 2.30 1.00 5.77
C ARG A 8 2.55 2.38 5.17
N ASN A 9 2.67 3.39 6.02
CA ASN A 9 2.97 4.75 5.59
C ASN A 9 4.44 4.83 5.12
N PRO A 10 4.74 5.26 3.88
CA PRO A 10 6.11 5.48 3.44
C PRO A 10 6.63 6.81 4.01
N GLN A 11 6.83 6.89 5.33
CA GLN A 11 7.33 8.10 6.04
C GLN A 11 8.69 8.59 5.51
N LEU A 12 9.57 7.67 5.12
CA LEU A 12 10.84 7.99 4.45
C LEU A 12 10.62 8.66 3.09
N GLY A 13 9.59 8.25 2.35
CA GLY A 13 9.18 8.89 1.11
C GLY A 13 8.64 10.31 1.31
N VAL A 14 7.93 10.58 2.42
CA VAL A 14 7.44 11.94 2.75
C VAL A 14 8.59 12.91 2.91
N TRP A 15 9.57 12.52 3.72
CA TRP A 15 10.70 13.39 4.04
C TRP A 15 11.51 13.69 2.78
N LEU A 16 11.78 12.67 1.96
CA LEU A 16 12.46 12.85 0.68
C LEU A 16 11.64 13.68 -0.32
N PHE A 17 10.31 13.52 -0.34
CA PHE A 17 9.42 14.31 -1.19
C PHE A 17 9.35 15.77 -0.75
N ALA A 18 9.28 16.05 0.56
CA ALA A 18 9.31 17.39 1.12
C ALA A 18 10.63 18.10 0.81
N ILE A 19 11.77 17.41 0.97
CA ILE A 19 13.09 17.93 0.58
C ILE A 19 13.14 18.21 -0.93
N GLY A 20 12.61 17.30 -1.76
CA GLY A 20 12.54 17.47 -3.21
C GLY A 20 11.70 18.67 -3.66
N ILE A 21 10.56 18.92 -3.01
CA ILE A 21 9.72 20.11 -3.27
C ILE A 21 10.49 21.39 -2.92
N ILE A 22 11.12 21.45 -1.75
CA ILE A 22 11.88 22.64 -1.32
C ILE A 22 13.02 22.92 -2.31
N ALA A 23 13.74 21.89 -2.75
CA ALA A 23 14.79 22.02 -3.75
C ALA A 23 14.24 22.48 -5.12
N CYS A 24 13.11 21.94 -5.58
CA CYS A 24 12.46 22.39 -6.82
C CYS A 24 12.04 23.86 -6.75
N ILE A 25 11.45 24.30 -5.63
CA ILE A 25 11.04 25.70 -5.43
C ILE A 25 12.27 26.62 -5.49
N ALA A 26 13.36 26.27 -4.79
CA ALA A 26 14.60 27.04 -4.79
C ALA A 26 15.22 27.16 -6.19
N ILE A 27 15.26 26.08 -6.99
CA ILE A 27 15.81 26.07 -8.35
C ILE A 27 14.91 26.85 -9.32
N SER A 28 13.59 26.75 -9.17
CA SER A 28 12.63 27.48 -10.00
C SER A 28 12.64 28.99 -9.77
N PHE A 29 13.10 29.47 -8.61
CA PHE A 29 13.38 30.89 -8.37
C PHE A 29 14.56 31.43 -9.18
N ILE A 30 15.48 30.55 -9.62
CA ILE A 30 16.67 30.92 -10.41
C ILE A 30 16.34 30.94 -11.91
N THR A 31 15.36 30.14 -12.36
CA THR A 31 15.01 30.04 -13.79
C THR A 31 13.49 29.94 -13.99
N ILE A 32 12.89 30.94 -14.64
CA ILE A 32 11.44 30.98 -14.97
C ILE A 32 10.99 29.74 -15.77
N GLN A 33 11.89 29.14 -16.56
CA GLN A 33 11.65 27.92 -17.33
C GLN A 33 11.52 26.65 -16.46
N ALA A 34 12.07 26.63 -15.24
CA ALA A 34 12.03 25.44 -14.37
C ALA A 34 10.71 25.30 -13.58
N ILE A 35 9.85 26.31 -13.55
CA ILE A 35 8.54 26.28 -12.88
C ILE A 35 7.63 25.18 -13.49
N TRP A 36 7.63 25.06 -14.82
CA TRP A 36 6.85 24.05 -15.53
C TRP A 36 7.35 22.63 -15.25
N ILE A 37 8.67 22.45 -15.15
CA ILE A 37 9.31 21.16 -14.84
C ILE A 37 9.01 20.74 -13.39
N GLY A 38 9.10 21.68 -12.44
CA GLY A 38 8.73 21.44 -11.05
C GLY A 38 7.28 20.98 -10.90
N THR A 39 6.35 21.63 -11.61
CA THR A 39 4.92 21.30 -11.56
C THR A 39 4.64 19.91 -12.18
N ALA A 40 5.30 19.58 -13.29
CA ALA A 40 5.16 18.29 -13.96
C ALA A 40 5.70 17.10 -13.13
N CYS A 41 6.73 17.30 -12.31
CA CYS A 41 7.32 16.25 -11.47
C CYS A 41 6.59 16.08 -10.13
N ILE A 42 6.06 17.16 -9.55
CA ILE A 42 5.44 17.15 -8.22
C ILE A 42 4.04 16.52 -8.27
N GLY A 43 3.24 16.78 -9.31
CA GLY A 43 1.87 16.28 -9.43
C GLY A 43 1.73 14.74 -9.42
N PRO A 44 2.40 14.01 -10.34
CA PRO A 44 2.34 12.55 -10.40
C PRO A 44 2.92 11.88 -9.14
N SER A 45 3.99 12.45 -8.60
CA SER A 45 4.64 11.94 -7.39
C SER A 45 3.73 12.08 -6.16
N ALA A 46 3.09 13.24 -5.99
CA ALA A 46 2.14 13.46 -4.90
C ALA A 46 0.92 12.54 -5.02
N THR A 47 0.36 12.37 -6.22
CA THR A 47 -0.84 11.52 -6.42
C THR A 47 -0.57 10.05 -6.15
N ILE A 48 0.57 9.49 -6.62
CA ILE A 48 0.98 8.12 -6.29
C ILE A 48 1.23 7.98 -4.78
N TYR A 49 1.83 9.00 -4.16
CA TYR A 49 2.11 9.01 -2.73
C TYR A 49 0.83 9.01 -1.87
N PHE A 50 -0.13 9.91 -2.17
CA PHE A 50 -1.43 9.93 -1.49
C PHE A 50 -2.23 8.66 -1.74
N SER A 51 -2.11 8.07 -2.94
CA SER A 51 -2.73 6.78 -3.25
C SER A 51 -2.29 5.68 -2.29
N GLN A 52 -1.00 5.63 -1.93
CA GLN A 52 -0.44 4.56 -1.09
C GLN A 52 -0.79 4.77 0.39
N THR A 53 -0.83 6.02 0.86
CA THR A 53 -1.15 6.34 2.26
C THR A 53 -2.63 6.21 2.60
N SER A 54 -3.51 6.43 1.63
CA SER A 54 -4.95 6.27 1.76
C SER A 54 -5.45 4.86 1.49
N CYS A 55 -4.54 3.89 1.28
CA CYS A 55 -4.90 2.48 1.14
C CYS A 55 -5.24 1.84 2.50
N LYS A 56 -6.38 1.15 2.53
CA LYS A 56 -6.87 0.35 3.65
C LYS A 56 -7.18 -1.06 3.15
N TYR A 57 -6.91 -2.05 3.98
CA TYR A 57 -7.21 -3.46 3.74
C TYR A 57 -8.32 -3.88 4.69
N ILE A 58 -9.47 -4.28 4.15
CA ILE A 58 -10.63 -4.71 4.94
C ILE A 58 -10.81 -6.21 4.72
N VAL A 59 -10.75 -6.99 5.79
CA VAL A 59 -11.09 -8.41 5.76
C VAL A 59 -12.57 -8.54 6.08
N LYS A 60 -13.36 -9.01 5.10
CA LYS A 60 -14.78 -9.25 5.27
C LYS A 60 -15.01 -10.57 6.02
N LYS A 61 -16.19 -10.69 6.63
CA LYS A 61 -16.60 -11.93 7.33
C LYS A 61 -16.62 -13.15 6.42
N ASN A 62 -16.82 -12.94 5.12
CA ASN A 62 -16.93 -13.98 4.09
C ASN A 62 -15.56 -14.58 3.70
N GLY A 63 -14.45 -14.07 4.23
CA GLY A 63 -13.10 -14.46 3.83
C GLY A 63 -12.51 -13.62 2.69
N ASP A 64 -13.29 -12.70 2.11
CA ASP A 64 -12.82 -11.78 1.07
C ASP A 64 -11.91 -10.69 1.64
N LEU A 65 -10.88 -10.34 0.86
CA LEU A 65 -10.03 -9.19 1.14
C LEU A 65 -10.43 -8.02 0.24
N GLN A 66 -10.76 -6.89 0.83
CA GLN A 66 -11.05 -5.67 0.10
C GLN A 66 -9.93 -4.65 0.28
N ILE A 67 -9.37 -4.17 -0.83
CA ILE A 67 -8.43 -3.06 -0.85
C ILE A 67 -9.22 -1.81 -1.21
N VAL A 68 -9.27 -0.86 -0.29
CA VAL A 68 -9.95 0.42 -0.46
C VAL A 68 -8.90 1.51 -0.54
N ASN A 69 -8.94 2.31 -1.59
CA ASN A 69 -8.18 3.54 -1.70
C ASN A 69 -9.17 4.70 -1.52
N ASP A 70 -9.14 5.34 -0.35
CA ASP A 70 -10.06 6.44 -0.04
C ASP A 70 -9.84 7.66 -0.95
N PHE A 71 -8.60 7.90 -1.38
CA PHE A 71 -8.23 9.05 -2.20
C PHE A 71 -8.79 8.95 -3.62
N PHE A 72 -8.70 7.76 -4.23
CA PHE A 72 -9.23 7.51 -5.58
C PHE A 72 -10.66 6.95 -5.59
N ARG A 73 -11.31 6.81 -4.42
CA ARG A 73 -12.59 6.09 -4.24
C ARG A 73 -12.61 4.71 -4.90
N GLN A 74 -11.46 4.08 -5.08
CA GLN A 74 -11.34 2.77 -5.71
C GLN A 74 -11.49 1.67 -4.66
N LYS A 75 -12.33 0.69 -4.94
CA LYS A 75 -12.52 -0.50 -4.12
C LYS A 75 -12.26 -1.73 -4.97
N ARG A 76 -11.30 -2.55 -4.59
CA ARG A 76 -11.03 -3.85 -5.23
C ARG A 76 -11.27 -4.94 -4.22
N THR A 77 -12.15 -5.87 -4.54
CA THR A 77 -12.45 -7.02 -3.69
C THR A 77 -11.79 -8.25 -4.31
N PHE A 78 -11.10 -9.03 -3.50
CA PHE A 78 -10.43 -10.26 -3.88
C PHE A 78 -11.07 -11.42 -3.13
N SER A 79 -11.68 -12.32 -3.90
CA SER A 79 -12.33 -13.53 -3.40
C SER A 79 -11.48 -14.77 -3.67
N HIS A 80 -11.77 -15.86 -2.98
CA HIS A 80 -11.08 -17.15 -3.12
C HIS A 80 -9.57 -17.07 -2.91
N ILE A 81 -9.16 -16.61 -1.72
CA ILE A 81 -7.76 -16.57 -1.32
C ILE A 81 -7.28 -18.01 -1.04
N THR A 82 -6.21 -18.45 -1.71
CA THR A 82 -5.69 -19.82 -1.59
C THR A 82 -4.37 -19.88 -0.82
N ASP A 83 -3.46 -18.96 -1.10
CA ASP A 83 -2.13 -18.93 -0.49
C ASP A 83 -1.77 -17.51 -0.07
N VAL A 84 -1.14 -17.39 1.09
CA VAL A 84 -0.59 -16.15 1.62
C VAL A 84 0.89 -16.37 1.91
N THR A 85 1.76 -15.68 1.19
CA THR A 85 3.21 -15.77 1.37
C THR A 85 3.72 -14.49 2.02
N TYR A 86 4.32 -14.61 3.20
CA TYR A 86 4.94 -13.49 3.89
C TYR A 86 6.41 -13.35 3.47
N THR A 87 6.83 -12.17 3.01
CA THR A 87 8.23 -11.87 2.71
C THR A 87 8.68 -10.68 3.54
N ARG A 88 9.58 -10.93 4.50
CA ARG A 88 10.21 -9.89 5.30
C ARG A 88 11.40 -9.33 4.51
N HIS A 89 11.34 -8.07 4.08
CA HIS A 89 12.54 -7.40 3.56
C HIS A 89 13.31 -6.71 4.68
N ALA A 90 14.64 -6.65 4.52
CA ALA A 90 15.57 -6.05 5.47
C ALA A 90 15.39 -4.52 5.64
N LEU A 91 14.81 -3.83 4.65
CA LEU A 91 14.61 -2.38 4.64
C LEU A 91 13.28 -1.93 5.25
N GLY A 92 12.69 -2.72 6.13
CA GLY A 92 11.43 -2.35 6.79
C GLY A 92 10.20 -2.37 5.88
N MET A 93 10.29 -2.89 4.65
CA MET A 93 9.14 -3.20 3.80
C MET A 93 8.66 -4.63 4.11
N GLN A 94 7.38 -4.82 4.39
CA GLN A 94 6.83 -6.15 4.69
C GLN A 94 5.77 -6.47 3.65
N LYS A 95 6.19 -7.22 2.62
CA LYS A 95 5.31 -7.55 1.50
C LYS A 95 4.64 -8.89 1.75
N ILE A 96 3.32 -8.90 1.71
CA ILE A 96 2.52 -10.12 1.67
C ILE A 96 2.06 -10.33 0.24
N LYS A 97 2.33 -11.52 -0.30
CA LYS A 97 1.77 -11.98 -1.56
C LYS A 97 0.54 -12.82 -1.28
N ILE A 98 -0.61 -12.39 -1.75
CA ILE A 98 -1.88 -13.09 -1.60
C ILE A 98 -2.28 -13.64 -2.97
N ARG A 99 -2.33 -14.97 -3.09
CA ARG A 99 -2.84 -15.68 -4.26
C ARG A 99 -4.35 -15.84 -4.14
N HIS A 100 -5.04 -15.51 -5.22
CA HIS A 100 -6.48 -15.61 -5.35
C HIS A 100 -6.82 -16.23 -6.72
N ALA A 101 -8.07 -16.60 -6.96
CA ALA A 101 -8.47 -17.30 -8.18
C ALA A 101 -8.04 -16.58 -9.49
N THR A 102 -8.08 -15.25 -9.51
CA THR A 102 -7.73 -14.44 -10.70
C THR A 102 -6.24 -14.03 -10.76
N GLY A 103 -5.39 -14.48 -9.82
CA GLY A 103 -3.96 -14.21 -9.86
C GLY A 103 -3.32 -14.00 -8.49
N PHE A 104 -2.47 -12.98 -8.37
CA PHE A 104 -1.83 -12.62 -7.11
C PHE A 104 -1.83 -11.12 -6.89
N VAL A 105 -1.96 -10.69 -5.63
CA VAL A 105 -1.84 -9.30 -5.22
C VAL A 105 -0.74 -9.17 -4.18
N MET A 106 0.08 -8.13 -4.32
CA MET A 106 1.11 -7.77 -3.36
C MET A 106 0.56 -6.65 -2.48
N ILE A 107 0.61 -6.82 -1.16
CA ILE A 107 0.17 -5.81 -0.19
C ILE A 107 1.26 -5.56 0.84
N ASP A 108 1.31 -4.35 1.37
CA ASP A 108 2.20 -3.96 2.48
C ASP A 108 1.37 -3.32 3.61
N PRO A 109 0.75 -4.13 4.48
CA PRO A 109 0.06 -3.63 5.65
C PRO A 109 1.05 -3.19 6.74
N GLN A 110 0.61 -2.23 7.55
CA GLN A 110 1.35 -1.81 8.74
C GLN A 110 1.52 -2.97 9.73
N SER A 111 0.45 -3.78 9.91
CA SER A 111 0.40 -4.95 10.78
C SER A 111 0.16 -6.23 9.98
N PRO A 112 1.19 -6.82 9.31
CA PRO A 112 0.99 -8.01 8.48
C PRO A 112 0.58 -9.24 9.27
N ARG A 113 1.07 -9.38 10.51
CA ARG A 113 0.75 -10.52 11.37
C ARG A 113 -0.72 -10.57 11.74
N GLU A 114 -1.30 -9.43 12.07
CA GLU A 114 -2.72 -9.33 12.43
C GLU A 114 -3.62 -9.57 11.22
N LEU A 115 -3.24 -9.05 10.05
CA LEU A 115 -3.96 -9.30 8.80
C LEU A 115 -3.98 -10.79 8.44
N ILE A 116 -2.83 -11.47 8.55
CA ILE A 116 -2.73 -12.92 8.27
C ILE A 116 -3.59 -13.71 9.26
N LYS A 117 -3.53 -13.39 10.56
CA LYS A 117 -4.39 -14.02 11.57
C LYS A 117 -5.88 -13.79 11.29
N ALA A 118 -6.26 -12.59 10.86
CA ALA A 118 -7.64 -12.28 10.50
C ALA A 118 -8.11 -13.09 9.29
N LEU A 119 -7.25 -13.22 8.26
CA LEU A 119 -7.52 -14.03 7.07
C LEU A 119 -7.62 -15.53 7.39
N GLN A 120 -6.73 -16.08 8.23
CA GLN A 120 -6.83 -17.48 8.67
C GLN A 120 -8.08 -17.73 9.53
N LYS A 121 -8.49 -16.76 10.33
CA LYS A 121 -9.71 -16.87 11.15
C LYS A 121 -10.98 -16.88 10.31
N THR A 122 -11.02 -16.12 9.21
CA THR A 122 -12.18 -16.07 8.31
C THR A 122 -12.16 -17.18 7.27
N ASN A 123 -10.98 -17.66 6.87
CA ASN A 123 -10.82 -18.75 5.92
C ASN A 123 -9.74 -19.75 6.39
N PRO A 124 -10.14 -20.86 7.04
CA PRO A 124 -9.20 -21.82 7.62
C PRO A 124 -8.40 -22.61 6.57
N ASP A 125 -8.87 -22.66 5.32
CA ASP A 125 -8.21 -23.38 4.22
C ASP A 125 -7.04 -22.60 3.60
N VAL A 126 -6.84 -21.34 4.02
CA VAL A 126 -5.74 -20.49 3.52
C VAL A 126 -4.39 -21.02 3.98
N ARG A 127 -3.56 -21.40 3.01
CA ARG A 127 -2.18 -21.82 3.29
C ARG A 127 -1.29 -20.62 3.50
N VAL A 128 -0.70 -20.49 4.69
CA VAL A 128 0.24 -19.43 5.01
C VAL A 128 1.67 -19.95 4.93
N LYS A 129 2.51 -19.29 4.14
CA LYS A 129 3.93 -19.63 3.93
C LYS A 129 4.82 -18.55 4.54
N ASN A 130 5.93 -18.99 5.15
CA ASN A 130 6.98 -18.15 5.76
C ASN A 130 6.50 -17.27 6.95
N PHE A 131 5.47 -17.70 7.68
CA PHE A 131 5.00 -17.03 8.89
C PHE A 131 5.77 -17.55 10.10
N ILE A 132 6.76 -16.78 10.56
CA ILE A 132 7.62 -17.07 11.73
C ILE A 132 7.62 -15.85 12.66
#